data_AF-A0A945NZX6-F1
#
_entry.id   AF-A0A945NZX6-F1
#
_cell.length_a   1.000
_cell.length_b   1.000
_cell.length_c   1.000
_cell.angle_alpha   90.00
_cell.angle_beta   90.00
_cell.angle_gamma   90.00
#
_symmetry.space_group_name_H-M   'P 1'
#
loop_
_entity.id
_entity.type
_entity.pdbx_description
1 polymer ?
#
loop_
_entity_poly.entity_id
_entity_poly.type
_entity_poly.pdbx_seq_one_letter_code
_entity_poly.pdbx_strand_id
1 'polypeptide(L)'
;IETCHDKWEFFEFLTTAGFVTPQTYLSGNMAVTPTFPLIAKPRRGEGSKNVFRVEDQTDLEFYMKKYPQHVFQQYVAGQEFSVDCFFDQNGLPRLIVPRERLAVRGGEVMASRIHMDSAIIDSVKSLGVKLGLTGPCTIQGILDKSGKFNFTDANLRFGSGFVHTISAGGDVPLQMYKELAGQELGSVRSKIKAHSMMTRFPENFFSHENLGS
;
A
#
# COMPACT_ATOMS: atom_id res chain seq x y z
N ILE A 1 4.42 -1.71 -14.20
CA ILE A 1 3.78 -2.80 -13.43
C ILE A 1 4.84 -3.66 -12.75
N GLU A 2 5.73 -4.29 -13.50
CA GLU A 2 6.81 -5.15 -12.96
C GLU A 2 7.56 -4.53 -11.78
N THR A 3 8.10 -3.31 -11.95
CA THR A 3 8.83 -2.59 -10.90
C THR A 3 8.07 -2.46 -9.58
N CYS A 4 6.75 -2.30 -9.61
CA CYS A 4 5.94 -2.15 -8.39
C CYS A 4 5.55 -3.51 -7.78
N HIS A 5 5.42 -4.55 -8.60
CA HIS A 5 5.05 -5.90 -8.15
C HIS A 5 6.21 -6.66 -7.51
N ASP A 6 7.44 -6.28 -7.86
CA ASP A 6 8.66 -6.82 -7.29
C ASP A 6 9.24 -5.88 -6.23
N LYS A 7 9.18 -6.29 -4.95
CA LYS A 7 9.60 -5.43 -3.83
C LYS A 7 11.09 -5.08 -3.87
N TRP A 8 11.92 -5.91 -4.49
CA TRP A 8 13.34 -5.59 -4.65
C TRP A 8 13.54 -4.50 -5.71
N GLU A 9 12.94 -4.66 -6.88
CA GLU A 9 13.01 -3.65 -7.95
C GLU A 9 12.38 -2.33 -7.51
N PHE A 10 11.29 -2.39 -6.73
CA PHE A 10 10.66 -1.21 -6.17
C PHE A 10 11.60 -0.49 -5.20
N PHE A 11 12.28 -1.22 -4.31
CA PHE A 11 13.28 -0.67 -3.41
C PHE A 11 14.45 -0.01 -4.16
N GLU A 12 15.00 -0.68 -5.18
CA GLU A 12 16.09 -0.14 -6.01
C GLU A 12 15.65 1.13 -6.74
N PHE A 13 14.44 1.13 -7.31
CA PHE A 13 13.86 2.29 -7.96
C PHE A 13 13.70 3.46 -6.99
N LEU A 14 13.10 3.22 -5.81
CA LEU A 14 12.88 4.25 -4.79
C LEU A 14 14.19 4.88 -4.35
N THR A 15 15.19 4.04 -4.06
CA THR A 15 16.54 4.47 -3.64
C THR A 15 17.19 5.32 -4.73
N THR A 16 17.18 4.86 -5.98
CA THR A 16 17.79 5.57 -7.12
C THR A 16 17.07 6.89 -7.42
N ALA A 17 15.76 6.93 -7.26
CA ALA A 17 14.95 8.13 -7.48
C ALA A 17 14.92 9.09 -6.27
N GLY A 18 15.59 8.76 -5.16
CA GLY A 18 15.70 9.61 -3.97
C GLY A 18 14.49 9.59 -3.04
N PHE A 19 13.64 8.57 -3.13
CA PHE A 19 12.53 8.37 -2.21
C PHE A 19 12.98 7.59 -0.97
N VAL A 20 12.40 7.93 0.19
CA VAL A 20 12.70 7.27 1.45
C VAL A 20 12.03 5.89 1.48
N THR A 21 12.81 4.84 1.70
CA THR A 21 12.36 3.46 1.80
C THR A 21 13.27 2.70 2.78
N PRO A 22 12.74 1.76 3.58
CA PRO A 22 13.56 0.97 4.48
C PRO A 22 14.57 0.13 3.69
N GLN A 23 15.77 -0.02 4.26
CA GLN A 23 16.79 -0.88 3.66
C GLN A 23 16.22 -2.28 3.44
N THR A 24 16.39 -2.79 2.23
CA THR A 24 15.85 -4.08 1.82
C THR A 24 17.01 -4.93 1.32
N TYR A 25 16.94 -6.22 1.57
CA TYR A 25 17.96 -7.19 1.25
C TYR A 25 17.37 -8.44 0.60
N LEU A 26 18.19 -9.14 -0.18
CA LEU A 26 17.88 -10.47 -0.71
C LEU A 26 18.66 -11.52 0.07
N SER A 27 18.07 -12.72 0.20
CA SER A 27 18.68 -13.87 0.87
C SER A 27 20.11 -14.18 0.42
N GLY A 28 20.41 -13.99 -0.87
CA GLY A 28 21.74 -14.23 -1.45
C GLY A 28 22.66 -13.02 -1.52
N ASN A 29 22.21 -11.84 -1.06
CA ASN A 29 22.96 -10.60 -1.18
C ASN A 29 22.77 -9.71 0.06
N MET A 30 23.57 -9.99 1.09
CA MET A 30 23.68 -9.20 2.32
C MET A 30 25.05 -8.51 2.34
N ALA A 31 25.27 -7.56 1.42
CA ALA A 31 26.54 -6.83 1.33
C ALA A 31 26.89 -6.04 2.62
N VAL A 32 25.89 -5.76 3.47
CA VAL A 32 26.03 -5.06 4.74
C VAL A 32 25.28 -5.84 5.82
N THR A 33 25.86 -5.91 7.01
CA THR A 33 25.19 -6.50 8.18
C THR A 33 23.92 -5.71 8.50
N PRO A 34 22.74 -6.36 8.51
CA PRO A 34 21.48 -5.68 8.75
C PRO A 34 21.37 -5.23 10.22
N THR A 35 20.60 -4.18 10.45
CA THR A 35 20.14 -3.83 11.80
C THR A 35 18.77 -4.46 12.05
N PHE A 36 18.66 -5.20 13.14
CA PHE A 36 17.42 -5.85 13.54
C PHE A 36 16.50 -4.91 14.34
N PRO A 37 15.17 -5.12 14.31
CA PRO A 37 14.48 -6.22 13.61
C PRO A 37 14.28 -5.95 12.11
N LEU A 38 14.08 -7.03 11.35
CA LEU A 38 13.67 -7.01 9.95
C LEU A 38 12.25 -7.60 9.80
N ILE A 39 11.67 -7.39 8.63
CA ILE A 39 10.46 -8.03 8.13
C ILE A 39 10.82 -8.88 6.92
N ALA A 40 10.64 -10.20 7.04
CA ALA A 40 10.71 -11.11 5.90
C ALA A 40 9.35 -11.15 5.21
N LYS A 41 9.28 -10.83 3.92
CA LYS A 41 8.04 -10.85 3.12
C LYS A 41 8.27 -11.36 1.69
N PRO A 42 7.27 -11.96 1.04
CA PRO A 42 7.39 -12.41 -0.35
C PRO A 42 7.83 -11.28 -1.28
N ARG A 43 8.88 -11.51 -2.08
CA ARG A 43 9.39 -10.54 -3.07
C ARG A 43 8.29 -10.08 -4.02
N ARG A 44 7.48 -11.03 -4.49
CA ARG A 44 6.29 -10.79 -5.32
C ARG A 44 5.04 -11.29 -4.60
N GLY A 45 3.93 -10.58 -4.78
CA GLY A 45 2.63 -10.96 -4.24
C GLY A 45 2.05 -9.98 -3.22
N GLU A 46 0.84 -10.30 -2.77
CA GLU A 46 -0.08 -9.42 -2.03
C GLU A 46 -0.71 -10.11 -0.80
N GLY A 47 -1.32 -9.32 0.09
CA GLY A 47 -2.19 -9.84 1.17
C GLY A 47 -1.47 -10.26 2.46
N SER A 48 -0.24 -9.80 2.70
CA SER A 48 0.53 -10.04 3.94
C SER A 48 0.66 -11.51 4.37
N LYS A 49 0.53 -12.46 3.43
CA LYS A 49 0.76 -13.88 3.68
C LYS A 49 2.27 -14.14 3.78
N ASN A 50 2.66 -15.05 4.68
CA ASN A 50 4.06 -15.39 4.93
C ASN A 50 4.94 -14.17 5.25
N VAL A 51 4.39 -13.24 6.04
CA VAL A 51 5.16 -12.10 6.57
C VAL A 51 5.59 -12.42 7.98
N PHE A 52 6.89 -12.32 8.25
CA PHE A 52 7.48 -12.68 9.54
C PHE A 52 8.36 -11.55 10.05
N ARG A 53 8.36 -11.36 11.37
CA ARG A 53 9.35 -10.51 12.03
C ARG A 53 10.60 -11.34 12.31
N VAL A 54 11.75 -10.75 12.02
CA VAL A 54 13.08 -11.34 12.15
C VAL A 54 13.80 -10.52 13.22
N GLU A 55 13.90 -11.06 14.43
CA GLU A 55 14.39 -10.30 15.59
C GLU A 55 15.92 -10.32 15.67
N ASP A 56 16.57 -11.31 15.07
CA ASP A 56 18.03 -11.48 15.11
C ASP A 56 18.59 -12.27 13.92
N GLN A 57 19.91 -12.53 13.99
CA GLN A 57 20.66 -13.26 12.98
C GLN A 57 20.21 -14.73 12.84
N THR A 58 19.80 -15.37 13.94
CA THR A 58 19.33 -16.76 13.92
C THR A 58 17.98 -16.86 13.20
N ASP A 59 17.06 -15.92 13.47
CA ASP A 59 15.82 -15.80 12.70
C ASP A 59 16.11 -15.57 11.21
N LEU A 60 17.05 -14.68 10.90
CA LEU A 60 17.39 -14.34 9.52
C LEU A 60 17.87 -15.58 8.76
N GLU A 61 18.79 -16.35 9.31
CA GLU A 61 19.29 -17.60 8.72
C GLU A 61 18.18 -18.62 8.50
N PHE A 62 17.30 -18.79 9.49
CA PHE A 62 16.14 -19.67 9.38
C PHE A 62 15.23 -19.26 8.23
N TYR A 63 14.83 -17.98 8.16
CA TYR A 63 13.89 -17.49 7.15
C TYR A 63 14.52 -17.41 5.75
N MET A 64 15.82 -17.10 5.63
CA MET A 64 16.53 -17.17 4.34
C MET A 64 16.52 -18.59 3.78
N LYS A 65 16.74 -19.60 4.64
CA LYS A 65 16.71 -21.01 4.23
C LYS A 65 15.30 -21.47 3.88
N LYS A 66 14.31 -21.11 4.71
CA LYS A 66 12.92 -21.57 4.56
C LYS A 66 12.18 -20.85 3.43
N TYR A 67 12.47 -19.57 3.21
CA TYR A 67 11.83 -18.71 2.21
C TYR A 67 12.88 -17.96 1.36
N PRO A 68 13.60 -18.67 0.49
CA PRO A 68 14.70 -18.08 -0.29
C PRO A 68 14.26 -16.97 -1.26
N GLN A 69 12.97 -16.92 -1.61
CA GLN A 69 12.36 -15.91 -2.50
C GLN A 69 11.79 -14.70 -1.75
N HIS A 70 12.00 -14.60 -0.43
CA HIS A 70 11.62 -13.41 0.33
C HIS A 70 12.64 -12.29 0.17
N VAL A 71 12.14 -11.06 0.34
CA VAL A 71 12.97 -9.91 0.69
C VAL A 71 12.98 -9.76 2.21
N PHE A 72 14.08 -9.24 2.74
CA PHE A 72 14.26 -8.92 4.15
C PHE A 72 14.36 -7.41 4.25
N GLN A 73 13.39 -6.76 4.86
CA GLN A 73 13.28 -5.31 4.88
C GLN A 73 13.40 -4.80 6.30
N GLN A 74 14.15 -3.72 6.52
CA GLN A 74 14.28 -3.08 7.82
C GLN A 74 12.90 -2.79 8.42
N TYR A 75 12.70 -3.19 9.68
CA TYR A 75 11.49 -2.82 10.40
C TYR A 75 11.50 -1.33 10.72
N VAL A 76 10.41 -0.64 10.36
CA VAL A 76 10.20 0.77 10.68
C VAL A 76 9.05 0.87 11.68
N ALA A 77 9.33 1.41 12.86
CA ALA A 77 8.30 1.72 13.84
C ALA A 77 7.62 3.05 13.49
N GLY A 78 6.30 3.05 13.36
CA GLY A 78 5.55 4.25 13.00
C GLY A 78 4.07 3.97 12.73
N GLN A 79 3.40 4.96 12.16
CA GLN A 79 2.01 4.84 11.71
C GLN A 79 1.98 4.27 10.30
N GLU A 80 1.28 3.16 10.10
CA GLU A 80 1.11 2.59 8.76
C GLU A 80 0.00 3.30 7.99
N PHE A 81 0.27 3.58 6.71
CA PHE A 81 -0.70 4.17 5.80
C PHE A 81 -0.91 3.31 4.55
N SER A 82 -2.14 3.35 4.04
CA SER A 82 -2.47 3.03 2.66
C SER A 82 -2.99 4.29 2.00
N VAL A 83 -2.32 4.74 0.95
CA VAL A 83 -2.66 5.95 0.20
C VAL A 83 -3.33 5.52 -1.09
N ASP A 84 -4.64 5.72 -1.14
CA ASP A 84 -5.47 5.39 -2.28
C ASP A 84 -5.36 6.51 -3.32
N CYS A 85 -5.03 6.12 -4.54
CA CYS A 85 -4.70 7.04 -5.61
C CYS A 85 -5.51 6.72 -6.87
N PHE A 86 -5.77 7.76 -7.66
CA PHE A 86 -6.26 7.62 -9.02
C PHE A 86 -5.51 8.62 -9.91
N PHE A 87 -4.84 8.09 -10.93
CA PHE A 87 -4.20 8.87 -11.99
C PHE A 87 -5.01 8.67 -13.27
N ASP A 88 -5.27 9.75 -14.00
CA ASP A 88 -5.98 9.65 -15.28
C ASP A 88 -5.09 9.01 -16.36
N GLN A 89 -5.63 8.82 -17.56
CA GLN A 89 -4.93 8.17 -18.67
C GLN A 89 -3.72 8.99 -19.19
N ASN A 90 -3.63 10.27 -18.82
CA ASN A 90 -2.47 11.12 -19.09
C ASN A 90 -1.45 11.11 -17.94
N GLY A 91 -1.68 10.31 -16.90
CA GLY A 91 -0.85 10.23 -15.71
C GLY A 91 -1.00 11.41 -14.76
N LEU A 92 -2.06 12.22 -14.89
CA LEU A 92 -2.31 13.31 -13.95
C LEU A 92 -2.99 12.78 -12.68
N PRO A 93 -2.50 13.17 -11.49
CA PRO A 93 -3.10 12.76 -10.23
C PRO A 93 -4.47 13.42 -10.05
N ARG A 94 -5.53 12.60 -10.05
CA ARG A 94 -6.91 13.04 -9.85
C ARG A 94 -7.36 12.92 -8.39
N LEU A 95 -6.80 11.95 -7.67
CA LEU A 95 -7.13 11.68 -6.27
C LEU A 95 -5.92 11.07 -5.56
N ILE A 96 -5.60 11.57 -4.37
CA ILE A 96 -4.58 11.03 -3.45
C ILE A 96 -5.14 11.15 -2.03
N VAL A 97 -5.47 10.03 -1.39
CA VAL A 97 -6.14 9.99 -0.09
C VAL A 97 -5.38 9.07 0.86
N PRO A 98 -4.62 9.61 1.84
CA PRO A 98 -3.95 8.81 2.84
C PRO A 98 -4.95 8.27 3.87
N ARG A 99 -4.87 6.96 4.13
CA ARG A 99 -5.62 6.27 5.17
C ARG A 99 -4.67 5.62 6.16
N GLU A 100 -4.74 6.09 7.40
CA GLU A 100 -4.07 5.45 8.54
C GLU A 100 -4.70 4.08 8.78
N ARG A 101 -3.86 3.04 8.91
CA ARG A 101 -4.27 1.66 9.20
C ARG A 101 -4.29 1.47 10.71
N LEU A 102 -5.46 1.60 11.33
CA LEU A 102 -5.61 1.53 12.79
C LEU A 102 -5.58 0.09 13.32
N ALA A 103 -6.14 -0.85 12.56
CA ALA A 103 -6.12 -2.27 12.89
C ALA A 103 -6.06 -3.11 11.61
N VAL A 104 -5.15 -4.06 11.58
CA VAL A 104 -4.93 -4.97 10.46
C VAL A 104 -5.07 -6.41 10.95
N ARG A 105 -5.85 -7.23 10.25
CA ARG A 105 -6.00 -8.66 10.52
C ARG A 105 -5.83 -9.44 9.22
N GLY A 106 -4.84 -10.34 9.19
CA GLY A 106 -4.58 -11.16 7.99
C GLY A 106 -4.24 -10.35 6.73
N GLY A 107 -3.58 -9.19 6.88
CA GLY A 107 -3.26 -8.29 5.77
C GLY A 107 -4.40 -7.34 5.35
N GLU A 108 -5.62 -7.57 5.84
CA GLU A 108 -6.76 -6.70 5.58
C GLU A 108 -6.93 -5.64 6.66
N VAL A 109 -7.30 -4.44 6.22
CA VAL A 109 -7.58 -3.31 7.12
C VAL A 109 -8.95 -3.52 7.75
N MET A 110 -8.96 -3.80 9.05
CA MET A 110 -10.18 -3.93 9.85
C MET A 110 -10.70 -2.57 10.31
N ALA A 111 -9.78 -1.64 10.63
CA ALA A 111 -10.12 -0.27 10.95
C ALA A 111 -9.15 0.71 10.28
N SER A 112 -9.67 1.82 9.74
CA SER A 112 -8.86 2.90 9.20
C SER A 112 -9.46 4.26 9.46
N ARG A 113 -8.60 5.29 9.39
CA ARG A 113 -8.97 6.70 9.46
C ARG A 113 -8.42 7.44 8.24
N ILE A 114 -9.24 8.26 7.58
CA ILE A 114 -8.72 9.18 6.57
C ILE A 114 -7.97 10.31 7.27
N HIS A 115 -6.71 10.49 6.90
CA HIS A 115 -5.84 11.50 7.49
C HIS A 115 -5.11 12.21 6.34
N MET A 116 -5.58 13.42 6.02
CA MET A 116 -5.11 14.21 4.88
C MET A 116 -3.80 14.93 5.20
N ASP A 117 -2.74 14.17 5.46
CA ASP A 117 -1.40 14.69 5.66
C ASP A 117 -0.82 15.17 4.31
N SER A 118 -0.49 16.46 4.22
CA SER A 118 -0.01 17.08 2.98
C SER A 118 1.36 16.57 2.55
N ALA A 119 2.25 16.25 3.49
CA ALA A 119 3.58 15.76 3.16
C ALA A 119 3.52 14.35 2.56
N ILE A 120 2.64 13.49 3.10
CA ILE A 120 2.36 12.17 2.50
C ILE A 120 1.75 12.34 1.10
N ILE A 121 0.77 13.22 0.93
CA ILE A 121 0.11 13.48 -0.35
C ILE A 121 1.12 13.93 -1.41
N ASP A 122 1.97 14.90 -1.09
CA ASP A 122 2.95 15.45 -2.03
C ASP A 122 4.03 14.42 -2.40
N SER A 123 4.48 13.63 -1.42
CA SER A 123 5.45 12.56 -1.64
C SER A 123 4.89 11.46 -2.56
N VAL A 124 3.66 11.00 -2.28
CA VAL A 124 2.98 9.97 -3.08
C VAL A 124 2.65 10.47 -4.48
N LYS A 125 2.20 11.73 -4.61
CA LYS A 125 1.98 12.37 -5.91
C LYS A 125 3.26 12.39 -6.75
N SER A 126 4.37 12.81 -6.14
CA SER A 126 5.68 12.86 -6.81
C SER A 126 6.15 11.47 -7.25
N LEU A 127 5.96 10.45 -6.40
CA LEU A 127 6.27 9.07 -6.74
C LEU A 127 5.42 8.56 -7.91
N GLY A 128 4.11 8.80 -7.88
CA GLY A 128 3.20 8.34 -8.93
C GLY A 128 3.50 8.97 -10.29
N VAL A 129 3.85 10.26 -10.32
CA VAL A 129 4.32 10.93 -11.55
C VAL A 129 5.64 10.33 -12.03
N LYS A 130 6.60 10.09 -11.13
CA LYS A 130 7.91 9.50 -11.47
C LYS A 130 7.78 8.08 -12.04
N LEU A 131 6.81 7.30 -11.54
CA LEU A 131 6.49 5.96 -12.01
C LEU A 131 5.61 5.95 -13.28
N GLY A 132 5.07 7.10 -13.69
CA GLY A 132 4.12 7.19 -14.81
C GLY A 132 2.83 6.40 -14.56
N LEU A 133 2.30 6.44 -13.33
CA LEU A 133 1.11 5.68 -12.97
C LEU A 133 -0.14 6.20 -13.71
N THR A 134 -0.99 5.27 -14.12
CA THR A 134 -2.35 5.52 -14.61
C THR A 134 -3.32 4.57 -13.91
N GLY A 135 -4.60 4.94 -13.85
CA GLY A 135 -5.63 4.16 -13.19
C GLY A 135 -5.58 4.19 -11.65
N PRO A 136 -6.41 3.37 -10.99
CA PRO A 136 -6.46 3.28 -9.54
C PRO A 136 -5.28 2.47 -8.99
N CYS A 137 -4.69 2.95 -7.91
CA CYS A 137 -3.65 2.23 -7.17
C CYS A 137 -3.67 2.52 -5.67
N THR A 138 -3.02 1.68 -4.88
CA THR A 138 -2.81 1.88 -3.46
C THR A 138 -1.32 1.79 -3.15
N ILE A 139 -0.74 2.90 -2.70
CA ILE A 139 0.66 2.99 -2.27
C ILE A 139 0.70 2.88 -0.74
N GLN A 140 1.62 2.10 -0.20
CA GLN A 140 1.76 1.86 1.23
C GLN A 140 3.10 2.38 1.75
N GLY A 141 3.07 2.83 3.00
CA GLY A 141 4.27 3.27 3.69
C GLY A 141 4.03 3.51 5.17
N ILE A 142 5.12 3.80 5.86
CA ILE A 142 5.14 4.00 7.31
C ILE A 142 5.65 5.41 7.59
N LEU A 143 4.84 6.22 8.28
CA LEU A 143 5.28 7.50 8.81
C LEU A 143 6.03 7.23 10.11
N ASP A 144 7.34 7.41 10.09
CA ASP A 144 8.19 7.20 11.26
C ASP A 144 8.12 8.37 12.26
N LYS A 145 8.72 8.18 13.44
CA LYS A 145 8.74 9.19 14.51
C LYS A 145 9.49 10.47 14.14
N SER A 146 10.32 10.46 13.10
CA SER A 146 11.02 11.64 12.59
C SER A 146 10.18 12.45 11.60
N GLY A 147 8.99 11.95 11.25
CA GLY A 147 8.10 12.57 10.26
C GLY A 147 8.42 12.19 8.82
N LYS A 148 9.25 11.17 8.59
CA LYS A 148 9.54 10.69 7.23
C LYS A 148 8.60 9.57 6.82
N PHE A 149 8.07 9.66 5.60
CA PHE A 149 7.23 8.63 5.02
C PHE A 149 8.07 7.60 4.26
N ASN A 150 8.15 6.40 4.82
CA ASN A 150 8.95 5.29 4.29
C ASN A 150 8.08 4.43 3.37
N PHE A 151 8.30 4.47 2.07
CA PHE A 151 7.55 3.67 1.09
C PHE A 151 7.89 2.18 1.24
N THR A 152 6.88 1.33 1.35
CA THR A 152 7.07 -0.11 1.53
C THR A 152 6.58 -0.95 0.36
N ASP A 153 5.43 -0.59 -0.23
CA ASP A 153 4.75 -1.40 -1.25
C ASP A 153 3.89 -0.52 -2.16
N ALA A 154 3.70 -0.94 -3.42
CA ALA A 154 2.79 -0.29 -4.36
C ALA A 154 1.91 -1.35 -5.04
N ASN A 155 0.59 -1.21 -4.94
CA ASN A 155 -0.37 -2.13 -5.54
C ASN A 155 -1.12 -1.39 -6.65
N LEU A 156 -0.92 -1.79 -7.90
CA LEU A 156 -1.48 -1.12 -9.07
C LEU A 156 -2.90 -1.58 -9.37
N ARG A 157 -3.76 -1.51 -8.34
CA ARG A 157 -5.17 -1.89 -8.34
C ARG A 157 -5.90 -1.19 -7.21
N PHE A 158 -7.22 -1.35 -7.15
CA PHE A 158 -7.99 -1.04 -5.94
C PHE A 158 -7.48 -1.88 -4.75
N GLY A 159 -7.06 -1.20 -3.68
CA GLY A 159 -6.81 -1.81 -2.39
C GLY A 159 -8.10 -2.25 -1.71
N SER A 160 -8.03 -3.23 -0.81
CA SER A 160 -9.24 -3.72 -0.11
C SER A 160 -9.96 -2.59 0.64
N GLY A 161 -9.21 -1.71 1.32
CA GLY A 161 -9.78 -0.58 2.06
C GLY A 161 -10.21 0.62 1.20
N PHE A 162 -10.06 0.58 -0.13
CA PHE A 162 -10.37 1.71 -1.03
C PHE A 162 -11.86 2.12 -0.94
N VAL A 163 -12.74 1.20 -0.55
CA VAL A 163 -14.16 1.50 -0.25
C VAL A 163 -14.33 2.61 0.80
N HIS A 164 -13.39 2.77 1.74
CA HIS A 164 -13.40 3.88 2.69
C HIS A 164 -13.23 5.22 1.96
N THR A 165 -12.27 5.29 1.04
CA THR A 165 -12.01 6.47 0.21
C THR A 165 -13.22 6.84 -0.64
N ILE A 166 -13.88 5.85 -1.24
CA ILE A 166 -15.11 6.06 -2.02
C ILE A 166 -16.22 6.62 -1.12
N SER A 167 -16.48 5.99 0.03
CA SER A 167 -17.49 6.44 1.01
C SER A 167 -17.23 7.85 1.53
N ALA A 168 -15.96 8.25 1.64
CA ALA A 168 -15.55 9.58 2.05
C ALA A 168 -15.66 10.65 0.95
N GLY A 169 -16.11 10.29 -0.25
CA GLY A 169 -16.35 11.21 -1.37
C GLY A 169 -15.34 11.11 -2.51
N GLY A 170 -14.39 10.17 -2.44
CA GLY A 170 -13.43 9.86 -3.49
C GLY A 170 -13.98 8.86 -4.50
N ASP A 171 -15.05 9.22 -5.20
CA ASP A 171 -15.74 8.33 -6.15
C ASP A 171 -14.93 8.12 -7.43
N VAL A 172 -13.93 7.25 -7.33
CA VAL A 172 -13.03 6.88 -8.44
C VAL A 172 -13.76 6.08 -9.53
N PRO A 173 -14.67 5.13 -9.22
CA PRO A 173 -15.47 4.46 -10.25
C PRO A 173 -16.24 5.45 -11.14
N LEU A 174 -16.87 6.48 -10.56
CA LEU A 174 -17.55 7.51 -11.34
C LEU A 174 -16.57 8.33 -12.18
N GLN A 175 -15.39 8.66 -11.65
CA GLN A 175 -14.36 9.37 -12.42
C GLN A 175 -13.88 8.54 -13.61
N MET A 176 -13.57 7.26 -13.40
CA MET A 176 -13.19 6.35 -14.49
C MET A 176 -14.29 6.24 -15.56
N TYR A 177 -15.56 6.15 -15.14
CA TYR A 177 -16.69 6.14 -16.08
C TYR A 177 -16.76 7.43 -16.92
N LYS A 178 -16.63 8.59 -16.28
CA LYS A 178 -16.63 9.89 -16.96
C LYS A 178 -15.49 10.02 -17.96
N GLU A 179 -14.30 9.59 -17.58
CA GLU A 179 -13.12 9.58 -18.44
C GLU A 179 -13.33 8.69 -19.66
N LEU A 180 -13.83 7.46 -19.48
CA LEU A 180 -14.15 6.54 -20.57
C LEU A 180 -15.25 7.08 -21.49
N ALA A 181 -16.17 7.88 -20.96
CA ALA A 181 -17.21 8.57 -21.72
C ALA A 181 -16.71 9.84 -22.44
N GLY A 182 -15.41 10.17 -22.36
CA GLY A 182 -14.83 11.38 -22.95
C GLY A 182 -15.25 12.67 -22.26
N GLN A 183 -15.80 12.59 -21.04
CA GLN A 183 -16.19 13.76 -20.26
C GLN A 183 -14.98 14.34 -19.54
N GLU A 184 -14.92 15.67 -19.44
CA GLU A 184 -13.91 16.31 -18.60
C GLU A 184 -14.06 15.85 -17.15
N LEU A 185 -12.97 15.33 -16.61
CA LEU A 185 -12.83 15.19 -15.18
C LEU A 185 -12.68 16.60 -14.60
N GLY A 186 -13.77 17.15 -14.05
CA GLY A 186 -13.72 18.40 -13.29
C GLY A 186 -12.68 18.32 -12.17
N SER A 187 -12.18 19.45 -11.66
CA SER A 187 -11.21 19.45 -10.56
C SER A 187 -11.85 18.82 -9.33
N VAL A 188 -11.64 17.52 -9.12
CA VAL A 188 -12.10 16.82 -7.94
C VAL A 188 -11.14 17.18 -6.81
N ARG A 189 -11.24 18.43 -6.32
CA ARG A 189 -11.14 18.63 -4.88
C ARG A 189 -12.41 18.02 -4.30
N SER A 190 -12.50 16.69 -4.33
CA SER A 190 -13.51 15.96 -3.60
C SER A 190 -13.46 16.51 -2.19
N LYS A 191 -14.63 16.85 -1.64
CA LYS A 191 -14.77 17.17 -0.23
C LYS A 191 -14.56 15.86 0.55
N ILE A 192 -13.35 15.32 0.50
CA ILE A 192 -12.95 14.13 1.21
C ILE A 192 -13.25 14.40 2.66
N LYS A 193 -14.07 13.54 3.26
CA LYS A 193 -14.41 13.62 4.67
C LYS A 193 -13.19 13.23 5.50
N ALA A 194 -12.33 14.21 5.79
CA ALA A 194 -11.18 14.02 6.65
C ALA A 194 -11.61 13.48 8.03
N HIS A 195 -10.75 12.67 8.65
CA HIS A 195 -10.98 11.99 9.92
C HIS A 195 -12.14 10.99 9.95
N SER A 196 -12.79 10.73 8.81
CA SER A 196 -13.76 9.62 8.73
C SER A 196 -13.09 8.30 9.07
N MET A 197 -13.85 7.42 9.71
CA MET A 197 -13.41 6.12 10.16
C MET A 197 -14.23 5.03 9.47
N MET A 198 -13.53 3.97 9.04
CA MET A 198 -14.15 2.73 8.59
C MET A 198 -13.77 1.64 9.57
N THR A 199 -14.75 0.83 9.98
CA THR A 199 -14.56 -0.41 10.71
C THR A 199 -15.24 -1.54 9.95
N ARG A 200 -14.59 -2.71 9.85
CA ARG A 200 -15.15 -3.93 9.28
C ARG A 200 -15.46 -4.92 10.38
N PHE A 201 -16.57 -5.61 10.23
CA PHE A 201 -16.93 -6.77 11.04
C PHE A 201 -17.44 -7.88 10.10
N PRO A 202 -17.16 -9.16 10.40
CA PRO A 202 -17.74 -10.26 9.65
C PRO A 202 -19.25 -10.34 9.90
N GLU A 203 -20.01 -10.61 8.85
CA GLU A 203 -21.46 -10.86 8.89
C GLU A 203 -21.73 -12.27 8.34
N ASN A 204 -22.66 -13.00 8.97
CA ASN A 204 -23.00 -14.37 8.57
C ASN A 204 -24.31 -14.38 7.79
N PHE A 205 -24.30 -14.99 6.61
CA PHE A 205 -25.50 -15.22 5.78
C PHE A 205 -25.77 -16.73 5.72
N PHE A 206 -27.00 -17.14 6.04
CA PHE A 206 -27.44 -18.54 5.98
C PHE A 206 -28.45 -18.69 4.86
N SER A 207 -28.20 -19.63 3.95
CA SER A 207 -29.14 -20.02 2.88
C SER A 207 -29.38 -21.53 2.95
N HIS A 208 -30.64 -21.93 2.85
CA HIS A 208 -31.03 -23.33 2.78
C HIS A 208 -31.51 -23.63 1.35
N GLU A 209 -30.96 -24.66 0.73
CA GLU A 209 -31.50 -25.17 -0.54
C GLU A 209 -32.84 -25.86 -0.26
N ASN A 210 -33.89 -25.45 -0.97
CA ASN A 210 -35.14 -26.21 -0.98
C ASN A 210 -34.89 -27.49 -1.78
N LEU A 211 -34.57 -28.59 -1.10
CA LEU A 211 -34.68 -29.92 -1.67
C LEU A 211 -36.17 -30.16 -1.93
N GLY A 212 -36.59 -30.04 -3.19
CA GLY A 212 -37.96 -30.31 -3.62
C GLY A 212 -38.39 -31.71 -3.17
N SER A 213 -39.58 -31.77 -2.56
CA SER A 213 -40.28 -33.00 -2.17
C SER A 213 -40.69 -33.83 -3.38
#